data_AF-A0A957ADK2-F1
#
_entry.id   AF-A0A957ADK2-F1
#
_cell.length_a   1.000
_cell.length_b   1.000
_cell.length_c   1.000
_cell.angle_alpha   90.00
_cell.angle_beta   90.00
_cell.angle_gamma   90.00
#
_symmetry.space_group_name_H-M   'P 1'
#
loop_
_entity.id
_entity.type
_entity.pdbx_description
1 polymer ?
#
loop_
_entity_poly.entity_id
_entity_poly.type
_entity_poly.pdbx_seq_one_letter_code
_entity_poly.pdbx_strand_id
1 'polypeptide(L)' 'MPQLPITLRRRPPPQALRWAERALGRRARVTTIRRLRGGSTSAVHLLRVEGARGLEWVVLRRFARADWLA' A
#
# COMPACT_ATOMS: atom_id res chain seq x y z
N MET A 1 -13.70 11.90 14.87
CA MET A 1 -12.75 10.80 14.58
C MET A 1 -11.48 11.39 13.98
N PRO A 2 -10.28 10.94 14.39
CA PRO A 2 -9.04 11.45 13.82
C PRO A 2 -9.00 11.17 12.32
N GLN A 3 -8.72 12.20 11.53
CA GLN A 3 -8.56 12.04 10.08
C GLN A 3 -7.17 11.48 9.77
N LEU A 4 -7.09 10.57 8.81
CA LEU A 4 -5.79 10.09 8.29
C LEU A 4 -4.90 11.26 7.83
N PRO A 5 -3.65 11.34 8.31
CA PRO A 5 -2.64 12.27 7.80
C PRO A 5 -2.56 12.29 6.27
N ILE A 6 -2.35 13.47 5.69
CA ILE A 6 -2.23 13.67 4.23
C ILE A 6 -1.12 12.80 3.62
N THR A 7 -0.07 12.49 4.38
CA THR A 7 1.07 11.63 3.98
C THR A 7 0.64 10.20 3.66
N LEU A 8 -0.41 9.70 4.32
CA LEU A 8 -0.96 8.36 4.06
C LEU A 8 -1.84 8.35 2.81
N ARG A 9 -2.41 9.50 2.46
CA ARG A 9 -3.29 9.70 1.30
C ARG A 9 -2.53 9.86 -0.03
N ARG A 10 -1.19 9.88 -0.01
CA ARG A 10 -0.33 9.97 -1.21
C ARG A 10 0.13 8.59 -1.69
N ARG A 11 1.01 8.54 -2.69
CA ARG A 11 1.69 7.31 -3.12
C ARG A 11 2.30 6.60 -1.89
N PRO A 12 2.23 5.26 -1.77
CA PRO A 12 2.89 4.54 -0.68
C PRO A 12 4.40 4.84 -0.68
N PRO A 13 5.04 4.99 0.49
CA PRO A 13 6.47 5.13 0.61
C PRO A 13 7.21 3.97 -0.08
N PRO A 14 8.41 4.19 -0.63
CA PRO A 14 9.19 3.14 -1.30
C PRO A 14 9.38 1.88 -0.44
N GLN A 15 9.56 2.04 0.88
CA GLN A 15 9.71 0.92 1.80
C GLN A 15 8.44 0.05 1.87
N ALA A 16 7.25 0.65 1.81
CA ALA A 16 5.99 -0.09 1.82
C ALA A 16 5.79 -0.88 0.51
N LEU A 17 6.24 -0.32 -0.63
CA LEU A 17 6.21 -1.02 -1.92
C LEU A 17 7.19 -2.20 -1.93
N ARG A 18 8.42 -1.99 -1.46
CA ARG A 18 9.41 -3.09 -1.32
C ARG A 18 8.95 -4.16 -0.36
N TRP A 19 8.24 -3.78 0.71
CA TRP A 19 7.61 -4.75 1.61
C TRP A 19 6.55 -5.58 0.87
N ALA A 20 5.68 -4.93 0.09
CA ALA A 20 4.66 -5.63 -0.70
C ALA A 20 5.28 -6.59 -1.72
N GLU A 21 6.31 -6.16 -2.46
CA GLU A 21 7.05 -7.02 -3.40
C GLU A 21 7.65 -8.23 -2.71
N ARG A 22 8.35 -8.03 -1.57
CA ARG A 22 8.92 -9.16 -0.81
C ARG A 22 7.85 -10.12 -0.27
N ALA A 23 6.70 -9.60 0.16
CA ALA A 23 5.60 -10.39 0.68
C ALA A 23 4.92 -11.26 -0.40
N LEU A 24 4.93 -10.81 -1.66
CA LEU A 24 4.34 -11.53 -2.80
C LEU A 24 5.34 -12.49 -3.48
N GLY A 25 6.65 -12.34 -3.23
CA GLY A 25 7.68 -13.32 -3.58
C GLY A 25 8.83 -12.74 -4.41
N ARG A 26 9.89 -13.56 -4.63
CA ARG A 26 11.19 -13.14 -5.23
C ARG A 26 11.13 -12.50 -6.62
N ARG A 27 10.02 -12.62 -7.35
CA ARG A 27 9.83 -12.04 -8.68
C ARG A 27 8.68 -11.04 -8.76
N ALA A 28 8.07 -10.71 -7.63
CA ALA A 28 6.97 -9.76 -7.60
C ALA A 28 7.49 -8.33 -7.80
N ARG A 29 6.90 -7.61 -8.76
CA ARG A 29 7.21 -6.21 -9.06
C ARG A 29 5.94 -5.40 -9.14
N VAL A 30 5.87 -4.28 -8.41
CA VAL A 30 4.74 -3.36 -8.50
C VAL A 30 4.90 -2.50 -9.77
N THR A 31 3.94 -2.62 -10.69
CA THR A 31 3.96 -1.91 -11.97
C THR A 31 2.94 -0.76 -12.02
N THR A 32 1.91 -0.79 -11.20
CA THR A 32 0.89 0.27 -11.13
C THR A 32 0.42 0.48 -9.71
N ILE A 33 0.14 1.73 -9.36
CA ILE A 33 -0.34 2.12 -8.03
C ILE A 33 -1.54 3.04 -8.21
N ARG A 34 -2.70 2.63 -7.69
CA ARG A 34 -3.91 3.45 -7.67
C ARG A 34 -4.40 3.63 -6.25
N ARG A 35 -4.56 4.88 -5.82
CA ARG A 35 -5.20 5.17 -4.53
C ARG A 35 -6.68 4.81 -4.62
N LEU A 36 -7.18 4.09 -3.61
CA LEU A 36 -8.61 3.93 -3.40
C LEU A 36 -9.12 5.03 -2.46
N ARG A 37 -10.27 5.61 -2.80
CA ARG A 37 -10.94 6.61 -1.95
C ARG A 37 -11.73 5.87 -0.87
N GLY A 38 -11.89 6.49 0.29
CA GLY A 38 -12.50 5.87 1.47
C GLY A 38 -11.47 5.42 2.51
N GLY A 39 -11.97 5.12 3.72
CA GLY A 39 -11.16 4.79 4.89
C GLY A 39 -10.91 6.00 5.80
N SER A 40 -11.46 5.94 7.02
CA SER A 40 -11.19 6.92 8.09
C SER A 40 -9.93 6.57 8.89
N THR A 41 -9.55 5.29 8.92
CA THR A 41 -8.49 4.73 9.79
C THR A 41 -7.34 4.06 9.03
N SER A 42 -7.45 3.92 7.71
CA SER A 42 -6.40 3.31 6.88
C SER A 42 -6.30 3.96 5.51
N ALA A 43 -5.08 4.10 5.00
CA ALA A 43 -4.85 4.38 3.59
C ALA A 43 -4.86 3.08 2.78
N VAL A 44 -5.60 3.09 1.67
CA VAL A 44 -5.79 1.91 0.82
C VAL A 44 -5.32 2.20 -0.60
N HIS A 45 -4.49 1.30 -1.13
CA HIS A 45 -3.96 1.38 -2.49
C HIS A 45 -4.17 0.05 -3.20
N LEU A 46 -4.65 0.12 -4.43
CA LEU A 46 -4.67 -1.00 -5.36
C LEU A 46 -3.33 -1.02 -6.11
N LEU A 47 -2.65 -2.16 -6.08
CA LEU A 47 -1.38 -2.37 -6.76
C LEU A 47 -1.58 -3.38 -7.89
N ARG A 48 -1.01 -3.08 -9.06
CA ARG A 48 -0.78 -4.10 -10.10
C ARG A 48 0.59 -4.68 -9.87
N VAL A 49 0.67 -6.00 -9.78
CA VAL A 49 1.90 -6.73 -9.50
C VAL A 49 2.13 -7.72 -10.63
N GLU A 50 3.35 -7.73 -11.15
CA GLU A 50 3.83 -8.76 -12.05
C GLU A 50 4.63 -9.77 -11.22
N GLY A 51 4.26 -11.06 -11.28
CA GLY A 51 4.91 -12.12 -10.53
C GLY A 51 5.05 -13.41 -11.35
N ALA A 52 5.51 -14.48 -10.70
CA ALA A 52 5.78 -15.76 -11.37
C ALA A 52 4.54 -16.41 -12.02
N ARG A 53 3.33 -16.05 -11.55
CA ARG A 53 2.05 -16.51 -12.09
C ARG A 53 1.41 -15.52 -13.07
N GLY A 54 2.12 -14.47 -13.46
CA GLY A 54 1.61 -13.40 -14.32
C GLY A 54 1.18 -12.16 -13.54
N LEU A 55 0.28 -11.38 -14.15
CA LEU A 55 -0.21 -10.11 -13.60
C LEU A 55 -1.37 -10.33 -12.64
N GLU A 56 -1.26 -9.78 -11.43
CA GLU A 56 -2.31 -9.82 -10.42
C GLU A 56 -2.57 -8.44 -9.79
N TRP A 57 -3.77 -8.28 -9.24
CA TRP A 57 -4.19 -7.09 -8.51
C TRP A 57 -4.25 -7.39 -7.03
N VAL A 58 -3.59 -6.56 -6.21
CA VAL A 58 -3.58 -6.72 -4.75
C VAL A 58 -3.91 -5.41 -4.06
N VAL A 59 -4.40 -5.50 -2.82
CA VAL A 59 -4.71 -4.33 -1.99
C VAL A 59 -3.65 -4.15 -0.92
N LEU A 60 -2.94 -3.02 -0.96
CA LEU A 60 -2.09 -2.57 0.13
C LEU A 60 -2.89 -1.69 1.08
N ARG A 61 -3.10 -2.18 2.30
CA ARG A 61 -3.75 -1.43 3.38
C ARG A 61 -2.70 -1.00 4.41
N ARG A 62 -2.61 0.30 4.67
CA ARG A 62 -1.69 0.88 5.66
C ARG A 62 -2.49 1.54 6.76
N PHE A 63 -2.33 1.05 7.98
CA PHE A 63 -2.87 1.67 9.18
C PHE A 63 -1.86 2.69 9.70
N ALA A 64 -2.35 3.84 10.13
CA ALA A 64 -1.58 4.70 11.01
C ALA A 64 -2.34 4.81 12.30
N ARG A 65 -1.71 4.38 13.38
CA ARG A 65 -2.18 4.71 14.71
C ARG A 65 -1.37 5.92 15.17
N ALA A 66 -2.06 6.93 15.70
CA ALA A 66 -1.42 8.17 16.13
C ALA A 66 -0.46 7.95 17.31
N ASP A 67 -0.67 6.89 18.08
CA ASP A 67 0.16 6.44 19.21
C ASP A 67 1.50 5.79 18.80
N TRP A 68 1.75 5.56 17.50
CA TRP A 68 3.01 5.00 16.99
C TRP A 68 4.00 6.05 16.48
N LEU A 69 3.62 7.33 16.52
CA LEU A 69 4.46 8.46 16.10
C LEU A 69 5.03 9.25 17.28
N ALA A 70 4.87 8.73 18.51
CA ALA A 70 5.37 9.31 19.76
C ALA A 70 6.77 8.78 20.11
#